data_AF-A0A6G1J7U5-F1
#
_entry.id   AF-A0A6G1J7U5-F1
#
_cell.length_a   1.000
_cell.length_b   1.000
_cell.length_c   1.000
_cell.angle_alpha   90.00
_cell.angle_beta   90.00
_cell.angle_gamma   90.00
#
_symmetry.space_group_name_H-M   'P 1'
#
loop_
_entity.id
_entity.type
_entity.pdbx_description
1 polymer ?
#
loop_
_entity_poly.entity_id
_entity_poly.type
_entity_poly.pdbx_seq_one_letter_code
_entity_poly.pdbx_strand_id
1 'polypeptide(L)'
;MHFSTTAILAFTFASIASADLHYSGLCVDRVGGQNVYNDAATKAACGNYLMRNTGSKQWDTCPDCVMQNKGGVDFCHSEAQHIGGDELNYYCKLNGAADSLAD
;
A
#
# COMPACT_ATOMS: atom_id res chain seq x y z
N MET A 1 33.60 46.94 16.44
CA MET A 1 33.65 45.58 15.89
C MET A 1 32.26 44.99 16.04
N HIS A 2 31.45 44.99 14.98
CA HIS A 2 30.12 44.38 15.00
C HIS A 2 30.21 43.03 14.31
N PHE A 3 29.98 41.94 15.07
CA PHE A 3 29.86 40.60 14.52
C PHE A 3 28.38 40.31 14.28
N SER A 4 27.94 40.39 13.02
CA SER A 4 26.61 39.93 12.61
C SER A 4 26.59 38.41 12.57
N THR A 5 25.78 37.79 13.41
CA THR A 5 25.58 36.35 13.46
C THR A 5 24.50 35.96 12.45
N THR A 6 24.89 35.39 11.32
CA THR A 6 23.95 34.88 10.31
C THR A 6 23.41 33.52 10.77
N ALA A 7 22.13 33.45 11.14
CA ALA A 7 21.45 32.19 11.43
C ALA A 7 21.12 31.46 10.11
N ILE A 8 21.77 30.31 9.88
CA ILE A 8 21.48 29.43 8.73
C ILE A 8 20.30 28.54 9.12
N LEU A 9 19.10 28.88 8.64
CA LEU A 9 17.92 28.02 8.72
C LEU A 9 18.06 26.90 7.68
N ALA A 10 18.52 25.73 8.13
CA ALA A 10 18.53 24.51 7.32
C ALA A 10 17.10 23.95 7.21
N PHE A 11 16.40 24.28 6.13
CA PHE A 11 15.15 23.59 5.77
C PHE A 11 15.52 22.19 5.26
N THR A 12 15.30 21.17 6.08
CA THR A 12 15.31 19.78 5.62
C THR A 12 14.10 19.58 4.72
N PHE A 13 14.32 19.52 3.41
CA PHE A 13 13.30 19.11 2.47
C PHE A 13 12.90 17.66 2.79
N ALA A 14 11.78 17.48 3.50
CA ALA A 14 11.17 16.17 3.62
C ALA A 14 10.73 15.75 2.21
N SER A 15 11.33 14.68 1.70
CA SER A 15 10.89 14.07 0.44
C SER A 15 9.43 13.68 0.57
N ILE A 16 8.54 14.43 -0.06
CA ILE A 16 7.15 14.03 -0.31
C ILE A 16 7.18 12.91 -1.34
N ALA A 17 7.50 11.69 -0.90
CA ALA A 17 7.17 10.51 -1.68
C ALA A 17 5.64 10.45 -1.75
N SER A 18 5.08 10.66 -2.93
CA SER A 18 3.69 10.29 -3.21
C SER A 18 3.69 8.80 -3.51
N ALA A 19 3.28 7.97 -2.55
CA ALA A 19 2.84 6.63 -2.92
C ALA A 19 1.58 6.79 -3.80
N ASP A 20 1.48 5.99 -4.86
CA ASP A 20 0.20 5.81 -5.55
C ASP A 20 -0.73 5.11 -4.57
N LEU A 21 -1.78 5.83 -4.14
CA LEU A 21 -2.72 5.40 -3.12
C LEU A 21 -4.01 4.97 -3.79
N HIS A 22 -4.45 3.78 -3.39
CA HIS A 22 -5.56 3.07 -4.01
C HIS A 22 -6.67 2.85 -2.99
N TYR A 23 -7.91 2.83 -3.47
CA TYR A 23 -9.06 2.41 -2.68
C TYR A 23 -9.10 0.90 -2.56
N SER A 24 -8.66 0.19 -3.60
CA SER A 24 -8.84 -1.26 -3.69
C SER A 24 -7.59 -1.99 -4.15
N GLY A 25 -7.43 -3.23 -3.72
CA GLY A 25 -6.30 -4.07 -4.08
C GLY A 25 -6.62 -5.56 -4.06
N LEU A 26 -6.06 -6.32 -5.01
CA LEU A 26 -6.14 -7.78 -5.04
C LEU A 26 -4.85 -8.43 -5.55
N CYS A 27 -4.70 -9.73 -5.28
CA CYS A 27 -3.53 -10.51 -5.67
C CYS A 27 -3.81 -11.39 -6.89
N VAL A 28 -2.81 -11.55 -7.75
CA VAL A 28 -2.90 -12.36 -8.97
C VAL A 28 -1.68 -13.25 -9.17
N ASP A 29 -1.90 -14.40 -9.77
CA ASP A 29 -0.86 -15.25 -10.33
C ASP A 29 -0.63 -14.92 -11.80
N ARG A 30 0.53 -15.33 -12.34
CA ARG A 30 0.83 -15.24 -13.76
C ARG A 30 0.80 -16.63 -14.40
N VAL A 31 -0.26 -16.93 -15.13
CA VAL A 31 -0.41 -18.20 -15.84
C VAL A 31 -0.45 -17.92 -17.34
N GLY A 32 0.54 -18.43 -18.09
CA GLY A 32 0.64 -18.17 -19.53
C GLY A 32 0.74 -16.68 -19.91
N GLY A 33 1.30 -15.85 -19.01
CA GLY A 33 1.41 -14.40 -19.19
C GLY A 33 0.12 -13.62 -18.88
N GLN A 34 -0.95 -14.28 -18.44
CA GLN A 34 -2.20 -13.66 -18.01
C GLN A 34 -2.26 -13.56 -16.49
N ASN A 35 -2.89 -12.50 -15.99
CA ASN A 35 -3.20 -12.35 -14.58
C ASN A 35 -4.41 -13.22 -14.22
N VAL A 36 -4.23 -14.13 -13.27
CA VAL A 36 -5.28 -15.02 -12.75
C VAL A 36 -5.51 -14.68 -11.29
N TYR A 37 -6.76 -14.46 -10.90
CA TYR A 37 -7.11 -14.08 -9.54
C TYR A 37 -6.66 -15.12 -8.50
N ASN A 38 -6.01 -14.65 -7.43
CA ASN A 38 -5.57 -15.49 -6.32
C ASN A 38 -6.30 -15.08 -5.03
N ASP A 39 -7.38 -15.80 -4.73
CA ASP A 39 -8.27 -15.57 -3.57
C ASP A 39 -7.54 -15.68 -2.23
N ALA A 40 -6.77 -16.75 -2.05
CA ALA A 40 -6.08 -17.04 -0.80
C ALA A 40 -5.05 -15.95 -0.48
N ALA A 41 -4.25 -15.55 -1.47
CA ALA A 41 -3.28 -14.47 -1.30
C ALA A 41 -3.97 -13.12 -1.07
N THR A 42 -5.10 -12.85 -1.73
CA THR A 42 -5.85 -11.60 -1.55
C THR A 42 -6.35 -11.45 -0.12
N LYS A 43 -6.98 -12.51 0.43
CA LYS A 43 -7.47 -12.52 1.81
C LYS A 43 -6.34 -12.34 2.82
N ALA A 44 -5.23 -13.05 2.61
CA ALA A 44 -4.08 -12.95 3.50
C ALA A 44 -3.39 -11.57 3.41
N ALA A 45 -3.26 -11.01 2.21
CA ALA A 45 -2.70 -9.68 2.01
C ALA A 45 -3.56 -8.58 2.65
N CYS A 46 -4.89 -8.68 2.55
CA CYS A 46 -5.78 -7.73 3.22
C CYS A 46 -5.68 -7.83 4.75
N GLY A 47 -5.55 -9.04 5.30
CA GLY A 47 -5.25 -9.25 6.72
C GLY A 47 -3.95 -8.59 7.15
N ASN A 48 -2.89 -8.69 6.33
CA ASN A 48 -1.62 -8.01 6.60
C ASN A 48 -1.76 -6.47 6.57
N TYR A 49 -2.57 -5.92 5.66
CA TYR A 49 -2.85 -4.49 5.61
C TYR A 49 -3.60 -3.99 6.83
N LEU A 50 -4.63 -4.72 7.27
CA LEU A 50 -5.39 -4.37 8.46
C LEU A 50 -4.50 -4.29 9.71
N MET A 51 -3.47 -5.15 9.79
CA MET A 51 -2.49 -5.15 10.88
C MET A 51 -1.28 -4.25 10.63
N ARG A 52 -1.22 -3.55 9.49
CA ARG A 52 -0.05 -2.77 9.09
C ARG A 52 0.14 -1.56 10.01
N ASN A 53 1.37 -1.40 10.50
CA ASN A 53 1.81 -0.25 11.27
C ASN A 53 3.33 -0.09 11.15
N THR A 54 3.78 0.56 10.07
CA THR A 54 5.22 0.64 9.70
C THR A 54 5.83 2.03 9.82
N GLY A 55 5.05 3.02 10.23
CA GLY A 55 5.46 4.42 10.19
C GLY A 55 4.28 5.37 10.36
N SER A 56 4.44 6.60 9.86
CA SER A 56 3.48 7.70 10.07
C SER A 56 2.86 8.23 8.77
N LYS A 57 3.13 7.60 7.62
CA LYS A 57 2.54 7.99 6.33
C LYS A 57 1.19 7.31 6.15
N GLN A 58 0.38 7.78 5.20
CA GLN A 58 -0.97 7.26 4.99
C GLN A 58 -0.96 5.74 4.77
N TRP A 59 -0.13 5.24 3.86
CA TRP A 59 0.01 3.81 3.57
C TRP A 59 0.79 3.01 4.62
N ASP A 60 1.33 3.64 5.68
CA ASP A 60 1.99 2.90 6.77
C ASP A 60 1.01 2.23 7.72
N THR A 61 -0.28 2.56 7.61
CA THR A 61 -1.38 1.96 8.36
C THR A 61 -2.55 1.71 7.43
N CYS A 62 -3.46 0.80 7.79
CA CYS A 62 -4.76 0.71 7.13
C CYS A 62 -5.85 0.31 8.13
N PRO A 63 -6.27 1.24 9.01
CA PRO A 63 -7.25 0.96 10.06
C PRO A 63 -8.65 0.67 9.52
N ASP A 64 -8.92 1.05 8.28
CA ASP A 64 -10.20 0.89 7.57
C ASP A 64 -10.15 -0.22 6.51
N CYS A 65 -9.02 -0.92 6.34
CA CYS A 65 -8.91 -2.02 5.37
C CYS A 65 -9.88 -3.15 5.71
N VAL A 66 -10.70 -3.52 4.73
CA VAL A 66 -11.68 -4.59 4.88
C VAL A 66 -11.81 -5.38 3.59
N MET A 67 -12.06 -6.68 3.72
CA MET A 67 -12.42 -7.51 2.57
C MET A 67 -13.83 -7.13 2.09
N GLN A 68 -13.94 -6.82 0.80
CA GLN A 68 -15.21 -6.65 0.10
C GLN A 68 -15.34 -7.65 -1.05
N ASN A 69 -16.58 -7.88 -1.49
CA ASN A 69 -16.88 -8.71 -2.65
C ASN A 69 -17.66 -7.91 -3.69
N LYS A 70 -17.24 -7.97 -4.95
CA LYS A 70 -17.99 -7.39 -6.07
C LYS A 70 -17.98 -8.35 -7.23
N GLY A 71 -19.17 -8.78 -7.67
CA GLY A 71 -19.31 -9.69 -8.79
C GLY A 71 -18.65 -11.06 -8.57
N GLY A 72 -18.52 -11.51 -7.32
CA GLY A 72 -17.87 -12.78 -6.98
C GLY A 72 -16.35 -12.70 -6.82
N VAL A 73 -15.75 -11.52 -6.93
CA VAL A 73 -14.32 -11.30 -6.68
C VAL A 73 -14.15 -10.61 -5.33
N ASP A 74 -13.36 -11.25 -4.46
CA ASP A 74 -12.96 -10.73 -3.16
C ASP A 74 -11.74 -9.79 -3.34
N PHE A 75 -11.77 -8.59 -2.75
CA PHE A 75 -10.68 -7.62 -2.80
C PHE A 75 -10.55 -6.87 -1.47
N CYS A 76 -9.36 -6.34 -1.19
CA CYS A 76 -9.14 -5.48 -0.04
C CYS A 76 -9.56 -4.05 -0.40
N HIS A 77 -10.30 -3.39 0.49
CA HIS A 77 -10.80 -2.04 0.29
C HIS A 77 -10.48 -1.13 1.47
N SER A 78 -10.12 0.12 1.17
CA SER A 78 -9.93 1.21 2.12
C SER A 78 -10.62 2.46 1.58
N GLU A 79 -11.62 2.95 2.31
CA GLU A 79 -12.33 4.20 1.98
C GLU A 79 -11.42 5.42 2.13
N ALA A 80 -10.39 5.34 2.98
CA ALA A 80 -9.42 6.40 3.21
C ALA A 80 -8.12 6.25 2.39
N GLN A 81 -8.11 5.45 1.33
CA GLN A 81 -6.98 5.26 0.40
C GLN A 81 -5.65 4.93 1.10
N HIS A 82 -5.64 3.90 1.93
CA HIS A 82 -4.43 3.45 2.64
C HIS A 82 -3.61 2.40 1.87
N ILE A 83 -4.09 1.92 0.71
CA ILE A 83 -3.43 0.85 -0.04
C ILE A 83 -2.37 1.45 -0.98
N GLY A 84 -1.09 1.32 -0.63
CA GLY A 84 0.03 1.61 -1.53
C GLY A 84 0.33 0.47 -2.52
N GLY A 85 0.62 0.78 -3.78
CA GLY A 85 0.87 -0.23 -4.81
C GLY A 85 2.06 -1.17 -4.52
N ASP A 86 3.18 -0.62 -4.07
CA ASP A 86 4.38 -1.41 -3.73
C ASP A 86 4.16 -2.29 -2.49
N GLU A 87 3.50 -1.75 -1.46
CA GLU A 87 3.15 -2.47 -0.25
C GLU A 87 2.18 -3.63 -0.52
N LEU A 88 1.20 -3.42 -1.41
CA LEU A 88 0.28 -4.46 -1.83
C LEU A 88 1.00 -5.56 -2.60
N ASN A 89 1.88 -5.18 -3.49
CA ASN A 89 2.69 -6.13 -4.23
C ASN A 89 3.55 -7.00 -3.30
N TYR A 90 4.18 -6.37 -2.32
CA TYR A 90 4.95 -7.06 -1.29
C TYR A 90 4.11 -8.10 -0.55
N TYR A 91 2.93 -7.73 -0.05
CA TYR A 91 2.10 -8.69 0.69
C TYR A 91 1.47 -9.76 -0.18
N CYS A 92 1.11 -9.46 -1.44
CA CYS A 92 0.66 -10.49 -2.37
C CYS A 92 1.74 -11.54 -2.61
N LYS A 93 2.98 -11.11 -2.86
CA LYS A 93 4.13 -12.01 -3.04
C LYS A 93 4.47 -12.79 -1.77
N LEU A 94 4.41 -12.14 -0.60
CA LEU A 94 4.60 -12.80 0.69
C LEU A 94 3.61 -13.95 0.90
N ASN A 95 2.38 -13.80 0.39
CA ASN A 95 1.32 -14.80 0.50
C ASN A 95 1.23 -15.74 -0.72
N GLY A 96 2.26 -15.78 -1.56
CA GLY A 96 2.39 -16.77 -2.64
C GLY A 96 1.76 -16.40 -3.97
N ALA A 97 1.28 -15.16 -4.15
CA ALA A 97 0.89 -14.66 -5.46
C ALA A 97 2.09 -14.18 -6.28
N ALA A 98 1.93 -14.08 -7.60
CA ALA A 98 2.97 -13.55 -8.47
C ALA A 98 3.03 -12.01 -8.48
N ASP A 99 1.87 -11.36 -8.33
CA ASP A 99 1.72 -9.92 -8.51
C ASP A 99 0.47 -9.37 -7.78
N SER A 100 0.25 -8.06 -7.90
CA SER A 100 -0.92 -7.36 -7.37
C SER A 100 -1.56 -6.44 -8.42
N LEU A 101 -2.84 -6.13 -8.25
CA LEU A 101 -3.55 -5.08 -8.98
C LEU A 101 -4.19 -4.14 -7.96
N ALA A 102 -4.11 -2.83 -8.20
CA ALA A 102 -4.67 -1.79 -7.34
C ALA A 102 -5.39 -0.72 -8.17
N ASP A 103 -6.44 -0.12 -7.60
CA ASP A 103 -7.29 0.94 -8.19
C ASP A 103 -7.50 2.08 -7.17
#